data_AF-A0AA39CBW9-F1
#
_entry.id   AF-A0AA39CBW9-F1
#
_cell.length_a   1.000
_cell.length_b   1.000
_cell.length_c   1.000
_cell.angle_alpha   90.00
_cell.angle_beta   90.00
_cell.angle_gamma   90.00
#
_symmetry.space_group_name_H-M   'P 1'
#
loop_
_entity.id
_entity.type
_entity.pdbx_description
1 polymer ?
#
loop_
_entity_poly.entity_id
_entity_poly.type
_entity_poly.pdbx_seq_one_letter_code
_entity_poly.pdbx_strand_id
1 'polypeptide(L)'
;MAVRVVTHRTLVFFPHADSSVRALFCTKAVSPIRDPTLPQPRKNTPFTGVSMSRPGGLRLRRLIDGLEYDFDHQSGDAKESVYIRSDKAVKVIYDQDFGWSVWGEDDPDVTGERALLGRVWDVLVKDQGGSPTEGVWVSRKGEKAYVYVLEYLE
;
A
#
# COMPACT_ATOMS: atom_id res chain seq x y z
N MET A 1 41.66 -24.96 25.92
CA MET A 1 41.57 -25.48 24.52
C MET A 1 40.39 -24.79 23.85
N ALA A 2 40.65 -23.96 22.84
CA ALA A 2 39.64 -23.18 22.13
C ALA A 2 39.40 -23.78 20.75
N VAL A 3 38.15 -24.14 20.43
CA VAL A 3 37.76 -24.68 19.13
C VAL A 3 37.35 -23.51 18.23
N ARG A 4 38.13 -23.25 17.18
CA ARG A 4 37.76 -22.34 16.09
C ARG A 4 36.85 -23.08 15.11
N VAL A 5 35.64 -22.57 14.89
CA VAL A 5 34.77 -23.01 13.79
C VAL A 5 35.10 -22.14 12.58
N VAL A 6 35.62 -22.76 11.52
CA VAL A 6 35.88 -22.14 10.21
C VAL A 6 34.70 -22.47 9.31
N THR A 7 33.89 -21.48 8.98
CA THR A 7 32.75 -21.63 8.06
C THR A 7 33.22 -21.42 6.63
N HIS A 8 33.31 -22.49 5.83
CA HIS A 8 33.60 -22.40 4.41
C HIS A 8 32.37 -21.90 3.64
N ARG A 9 32.51 -20.77 2.93
CA ARG A 9 31.57 -20.29 1.91
C ARG A 9 31.67 -21.18 0.67
N THR A 10 30.61 -21.93 0.37
CA THR A 10 30.45 -22.61 -0.92
C THR A 10 29.92 -21.60 -1.95
N LEU A 11 30.76 -21.22 -2.90
CA LEU A 11 30.36 -20.53 -4.13
C LEU A 11 29.79 -21.57 -5.10
N VAL A 12 28.53 -21.42 -5.48
CA VAL A 12 27.91 -22.22 -6.55
C VAL A 12 27.96 -21.40 -7.84
N PHE A 13 28.78 -21.87 -8.79
CA PHE A 13 28.77 -21.40 -10.18
C PHE A 13 27.64 -22.11 -10.95
N PHE A 14 26.78 -21.35 -11.62
CA PHE A 14 25.85 -21.88 -12.61
C PHE A 14 26.43 -21.69 -14.02
N PRO A 15 26.58 -22.75 -14.83
CA PRO A 15 26.94 -22.60 -16.22
C PRO A 15 25.72 -22.19 -17.05
N HIS A 16 25.97 -21.27 -17.97
CA HIS A 16 25.09 -20.84 -19.04
C HIS A 16 24.84 -22.00 -20.01
N ALA A 17 23.59 -22.38 -20.24
CA ALA A 17 23.21 -23.25 -21.34
C ALA A 17 21.80 -22.91 -21.86
N ASP A 18 21.80 -22.47 -23.10
CA ASP A 18 20.68 -22.37 -24.03
C ASP A 18 19.83 -23.65 -24.00
N SER A 19 18.54 -23.54 -23.67
CA SER A 19 17.55 -24.57 -23.95
C SER A 19 16.15 -24.01 -23.84
N SER A 20 15.52 -23.86 -25.00
CA SER A 20 14.11 -23.55 -25.19
C SER A 20 13.25 -24.66 -24.58
N VAL A 21 12.85 -24.50 -23.32
CA VAL A 21 11.83 -25.35 -22.69
C VAL A 21 10.48 -24.67 -22.86
N ARG A 22 9.74 -25.08 -23.90
CA ARG A 22 8.31 -24.77 -24.03
C ARG A 22 7.56 -25.48 -22.90
N ALA A 23 7.26 -24.74 -21.84
CA ALA A 23 6.31 -25.17 -20.82
C ALA A 23 4.89 -25.15 -21.40
N LEU A 24 4.35 -26.33 -21.72
CA LEU A 24 2.93 -26.51 -22.00
C LEU A 24 2.18 -26.53 -20.67
N PHE A 25 1.68 -25.38 -20.24
CA PHE A 25 0.75 -25.30 -19.13
C PHE A 25 -0.61 -25.83 -19.58
N CYS A 26 -0.94 -27.05 -19.16
CA CYS A 26 -2.29 -27.60 -19.29
C CYS A 26 -3.18 -26.96 -18.21
N THR A 27 -3.90 -25.90 -18.57
CA THR A 27 -4.92 -25.30 -17.72
C THR A 27 -6.16 -26.20 -17.73
N LYS A 28 -6.30 -27.07 -16.73
CA LYS A 28 -7.61 -27.65 -16.42
C LYS A 28 -8.54 -26.52 -16.00
N ALA A 29 -9.50 -26.19 -16.86
CA ALA A 29 -10.60 -25.29 -16.53
C ALA A 29 -11.42 -25.90 -15.39
N VAL A 30 -11.24 -25.36 -14.19
CA VAL A 30 -12.13 -25.62 -13.06
C VAL A 30 -13.33 -24.70 -13.24
N SER A 31 -14.48 -25.28 -13.58
CA SER A 31 -15.73 -24.54 -13.63
C SER A 31 -16.07 -24.03 -12.23
N PRO A 32 -16.46 -22.75 -12.07
CA PRO A 32 -16.84 -22.21 -10.78
C PRO A 32 -18.14 -22.87 -10.30
N ILE A 33 -18.07 -23.51 -9.14
CA ILE A 33 -19.24 -23.96 -8.37
C ILE A 33 -19.97 -22.69 -7.94
N ARG A 34 -21.15 -22.45 -8.52
CA ARG A 34 -22.03 -21.36 -8.09
C ARG A 34 -22.72 -21.81 -6.81
N ASP A 35 -22.22 -21.36 -5.67
CA ASP A 35 -22.93 -21.47 -4.40
C ASP A 35 -24.09 -20.44 -4.39
N PRO A 36 -25.37 -20.88 -4.38
CA PRO A 36 -26.52 -19.98 -4.41
C PRO A 36 -26.78 -19.26 -3.08
N THR A 37 -25.97 -19.51 -2.04
CA THR A 37 -26.19 -18.97 -0.69
C THR A 37 -25.36 -17.75 -0.37
N LEU A 38 -24.45 -17.32 -1.27
CA LEU A 38 -23.62 -16.15 -1.03
C LEU A 38 -24.40 -14.85 -1.33
N PRO A 39 -24.39 -13.87 -0.41
CA PRO A 39 -25.01 -12.57 -0.63
C PRO A 39 -24.40 -11.90 -1.86
N GLN A 40 -25.23 -11.52 -2.82
CA GLN A 40 -24.75 -10.89 -4.05
C GLN A 40 -24.05 -9.56 -3.75
N PRO A 41 -22.95 -9.23 -4.47
CA PRO A 41 -22.33 -7.92 -4.39
C PRO A 41 -23.38 -6.87 -4.76
N ARG A 42 -23.64 -5.94 -3.83
CA ARG A 42 -24.63 -4.88 -4.01
C ARG A 42 -24.24 -4.05 -5.24
N LYS A 43 -25.14 -4.00 -6.21
CA LYS A 43 -24.99 -3.19 -7.42
C LYS A 43 -24.79 -1.72 -7.02
N ASN A 44 -23.69 -1.16 -7.50
CA ASN A 44 -23.23 0.22 -7.35
C ASN A 44 -24.39 1.22 -7.27
N THR A 45 -24.65 1.73 -6.07
CA THR A 45 -25.41 2.97 -5.90
C THR A 45 -24.59 4.12 -6.49
N PRO A 46 -25.17 4.97 -7.36
CA PRO A 46 -24.50 6.18 -7.82
C PRO A 46 -24.26 7.10 -6.62
N PHE A 47 -22.99 7.43 -6.36
CA PHE A 47 -22.58 8.41 -5.36
C PHE A 47 -23.31 9.72 -5.62
N THR A 48 -24.34 9.99 -4.82
CA THR A 48 -25.16 11.19 -4.93
C THR A 48 -24.62 12.20 -3.94
N GLY A 49 -24.03 13.28 -4.46
CA GLY A 49 -23.83 14.55 -3.75
C GLY A 49 -22.95 14.53 -2.50
N VAL A 50 -21.63 14.46 -2.68
CA VAL A 50 -20.69 14.79 -1.59
C VAL A 50 -20.67 16.31 -1.45
N SER A 51 -21.22 16.80 -0.33
CA SER A 51 -21.01 18.15 0.17
C SER A 51 -19.51 18.46 0.13
N MET A 52 -19.12 19.54 -0.55
CA MET A 52 -17.73 20.04 -0.56
C MET A 52 -17.38 20.71 0.79
N SER A 53 -17.66 20.00 1.88
CA SER A 53 -17.02 20.22 3.16
C SER A 53 -15.52 20.11 2.89
N ARG A 54 -14.74 21.13 3.27
CA ARG A 54 -13.29 21.10 3.15
C ARG A 54 -12.78 19.72 3.59
N PRO A 55 -11.80 19.11 2.90
CA PRO A 55 -11.27 17.82 3.33
C PRO A 55 -10.85 17.99 4.78
N GLY A 56 -11.60 17.33 5.68
CA GLY A 56 -11.24 17.26 7.08
C GLY A 56 -9.87 16.60 7.22
N GLY A 57 -9.32 16.62 8.42
CA GLY A 57 -8.17 15.79 8.71
C GLY A 57 -8.46 14.32 8.41
N LEU A 58 -7.42 13.50 8.32
CA LEU A 58 -7.57 12.06 8.17
C LEU A 58 -6.76 11.32 9.22
N ARG A 59 -7.27 10.18 9.66
CA ARG A 59 -6.69 9.36 10.71
C ARG A 59 -6.34 7.99 10.17
N LEU A 60 -5.09 7.57 10.37
CA LEU A 60 -4.66 6.19 10.15
C LEU A 60 -4.56 5.47 11.48
N ARG A 61 -5.40 4.46 11.68
CA ARG A 61 -5.41 3.62 12.88
C ARG A 61 -4.80 2.25 12.59
N ARG A 62 -3.73 1.91 13.30
CA ARG A 62 -3.04 0.62 13.15
C ARG A 62 -3.85 -0.50 13.79
N LEU A 63 -4.07 -1.59 13.06
CA LEU A 63 -4.96 -2.67 13.53
C LEU A 63 -4.38 -3.54 14.65
N ILE A 64 -3.05 -3.69 14.75
CA ILE A 64 -2.44 -4.61 15.73
C ILE A 64 -2.52 -4.09 17.17
N ASP A 65 -2.47 -2.76 17.36
CA ASP A 65 -2.36 -2.12 18.66
C ASP A 65 -3.21 -0.86 18.82
N GLY A 66 -3.99 -0.50 17.80
CA GLY A 66 -4.87 0.66 17.86
C GLY A 66 -4.14 2.00 17.81
N LEU A 67 -2.87 2.04 17.43
CA LEU A 67 -2.12 3.31 17.37
C LEU A 67 -2.68 4.20 16.26
N GLU A 68 -3.04 5.44 16.60
CA GLU A 68 -3.63 6.41 15.68
C GLU A 68 -2.62 7.48 15.26
N TYR A 69 -2.75 7.91 14.00
CA TYR A 69 -1.96 8.99 13.42
C TYR A 69 -2.89 9.95 12.69
N ASP A 70 -2.92 11.19 13.15
CA ASP A 70 -3.70 12.26 12.54
C ASP A 70 -2.88 12.99 11.49
N PHE A 71 -3.54 13.33 10.39
CA PHE A 71 -2.98 14.07 9.29
C PHE A 71 -3.87 15.27 8.98
N ASP A 72 -3.23 16.43 8.91
CA ASP A 72 -3.87 17.68 8.56
C ASP A 72 -3.77 17.90 7.05
N HIS A 73 -4.89 18.29 6.44
CA HIS A 73 -4.90 18.71 5.04
C HIS A 73 -4.14 20.04 4.90
N GLN A 74 -3.03 20.04 4.16
CA GLN A 74 -2.17 21.21 4.02
C GLN A 74 -2.55 22.06 2.82
N SER A 75 -2.68 21.45 1.64
CA SER A 75 -2.88 22.17 0.38
C SER A 75 -3.34 21.25 -0.74
N GLY A 76 -3.78 21.86 -1.84
CA GLY A 76 -4.17 21.17 -3.07
C GLY A 76 -5.66 20.86 -3.12
N ASP A 77 -6.08 20.37 -4.29
CA ASP A 77 -7.40 19.85 -4.54
C ASP A 77 -7.30 18.54 -5.32
N ALA A 78 -8.26 17.65 -5.09
CA ALA A 78 -8.28 16.34 -5.70
C ALA A 78 -6.92 15.61 -5.53
N LYS A 79 -6.33 15.13 -6.64
CA LYS A 79 -5.05 14.40 -6.66
C LYS A 79 -3.83 15.27 -6.36
N GLU A 80 -3.98 16.58 -6.24
CA GLU A 80 -2.92 17.49 -5.80
C GLU A 80 -2.93 17.68 -4.28
N SER A 81 -3.89 17.08 -3.57
CA SER A 81 -4.02 17.23 -2.12
C SER A 81 -2.82 16.63 -1.38
N VAL A 82 -2.32 17.36 -0.39
CA VAL A 82 -1.22 16.96 0.48
C VAL A 82 -1.72 16.93 1.91
N TYR A 83 -1.59 15.78 2.56
CA TYR A 83 -1.88 15.63 3.98
C TYR A 83 -0.59 15.39 4.75
N ILE A 84 -0.38 16.11 5.84
CA ILE A 84 0.83 16.02 6.66
C ILE A 84 0.48 15.51 8.03
N ARG A 85 1.24 14.52 8.51
CA ARG A 85 1.08 13.97 9.84
C ARG A 85 1.44 15.01 10.90
N SER A 86 0.63 15.18 11.93
CA SER A 86 0.82 16.26 12.90
C SER A 86 2.09 16.11 13.75
N ASP A 87 2.64 14.89 13.89
CA ASP A 87 3.80 14.60 14.75
C ASP A 87 5.15 14.46 14.00
N LYS A 88 5.16 14.22 12.68
CA LYS A 88 6.37 13.97 11.86
C LYS A 88 6.18 14.39 10.42
N ALA A 89 7.28 14.58 9.70
CA ALA A 89 7.31 14.86 8.26
C ALA A 89 6.92 13.66 7.37
N VAL A 90 5.81 12.98 7.70
CA VAL A 90 5.20 11.92 6.89
C VAL A 90 4.03 12.53 6.13
N LYS A 91 3.92 12.23 4.83
CA LYS A 91 2.91 12.83 3.96
C LYS A 91 2.05 11.77 3.29
N VAL A 92 0.77 12.07 3.09
CA VAL A 92 -0.10 11.34 2.16
C VAL A 92 -0.27 12.19 0.92
N ILE A 93 0.14 11.65 -0.22
CA ILE A 93 0.05 12.30 -1.54
C ILE A 93 -0.45 11.30 -2.56
N TYR A 94 -0.93 11.80 -3.71
CA TYR A 94 -1.22 10.95 -4.85
C TYR A 94 0.03 10.77 -5.70
N ASP A 95 0.36 9.52 -5.98
CA ASP A 95 1.44 9.12 -6.89
C ASP A 95 0.85 8.44 -8.14
N GLN A 96 1.50 8.58 -9.29
CA GLN A 96 0.97 8.04 -10.55
C GLN A 96 1.03 6.51 -10.61
N ASP A 97 2.04 5.91 -9.98
CA ASP A 97 2.28 4.46 -10.00
C ASP A 97 1.61 3.75 -8.83
N PHE A 98 1.52 4.43 -7.68
CA PHE A 98 1.01 3.87 -6.43
C PHE A 98 -0.37 4.40 -6.01
N GLY A 99 -0.87 5.45 -6.66
CA GLY A 99 -2.06 6.16 -6.20
C GLY A 99 -1.81 6.88 -4.88
N TRP A 100 -2.86 7.01 -4.08
CA TRP A 100 -2.77 7.53 -2.72
C TRP A 100 -1.84 6.66 -1.87
N SER A 101 -0.75 7.29 -1.42
CA SER A 101 0.37 6.62 -0.78
C SER A 101 0.99 7.50 0.31
N VAL A 102 1.55 6.83 1.32
CA VAL A 102 2.24 7.44 2.45
C VAL A 102 3.73 7.46 2.15
N TRP A 103 4.32 8.65 2.19
CA TRP A 103 5.74 8.87 1.95
C TRP A 103 6.40 9.44 3.20
N GLY A 104 7.61 8.95 3.47
CA GLY A 104 8.46 9.47 4.52
C GLY A 104 9.11 10.80 4.14
N GLU A 105 9.88 11.34 5.08
CA GLU A 105 10.76 12.47 4.83
C GLU A 105 11.81 12.11 3.76
N ASP A 106 12.23 13.11 2.99
CA ASP A 106 13.38 13.01 2.10
C ASP A 106 14.61 12.68 2.96
N ASP A 107 15.17 11.46 2.86
CA ASP A 107 16.39 11.09 3.59
C ASP A 107 17.58 11.82 2.96
N PRO A 108 18.25 12.74 3.67
CA PRO A 108 19.35 13.52 3.11
C PRO A 108 20.57 12.65 2.76
N ASP A 109 20.71 11.45 3.36
CA ASP A 109 21.85 10.56 3.14
C ASP A 109 21.60 9.54 2.01
N VAL A 110 20.35 9.38 1.56
CA VAL A 110 19.97 8.42 0.50
C VAL A 110 19.40 9.17 -0.70
N THR A 111 20.29 9.67 -1.57
CA THR A 111 20.00 10.08 -2.97
C THR A 111 18.65 10.77 -3.22
N GLY A 112 18.16 11.63 -2.33
CA GLY A 112 16.96 12.46 -2.55
C GLY A 112 15.67 11.72 -2.90
N GLU A 113 15.60 10.39 -2.70
CA GLU A 113 14.40 9.60 -2.99
C GLU A 113 13.56 9.46 -1.73
N ARG A 114 12.30 9.92 -1.79
CA ARG A 114 11.34 9.70 -0.70
C ARG A 114 11.12 8.22 -0.49
N ALA A 115 11.07 7.79 0.76
CA ALA A 115 10.74 6.41 1.08
C ALA A 115 9.23 6.17 1.01
N LEU A 116 8.77 5.28 0.14
CA LEU A 116 7.38 4.80 0.13
C LEU A 116 7.15 3.97 1.40
N LEU A 117 6.35 4.51 2.32
CA LEU A 117 6.05 3.86 3.60
C LEU A 117 4.81 2.97 3.50
N GLY A 118 3.78 3.36 2.74
CA GLY A 118 2.56 2.58 2.63
C GLY A 118 1.62 3.03 1.52
N ARG A 119 0.61 2.22 1.22
CA ARG A 119 -0.41 2.51 0.19
C ARG A 119 -1.73 1.82 0.50
N VAL A 120 -2.77 2.24 -0.21
CA VAL A 120 -4.08 1.56 -0.23
C VAL A 120 -3.89 0.11 -0.71
N TRP A 121 -4.53 -0.85 -0.03
CA TRP A 121 -4.40 -2.27 -0.37
C TRP A 121 -5.43 -2.74 -1.39
N ASP A 122 -6.71 -2.43 -1.17
CA ASP A 122 -7.81 -3.06 -1.90
C ASP A 122 -8.24 -2.32 -3.18
N VAL A 123 -7.80 -1.07 -3.37
CA VAL A 123 -8.28 -0.21 -4.47
C VAL A 123 -7.17 0.06 -5.47
N LEU A 124 -7.39 -0.38 -6.71
CA LEU A 124 -6.46 -0.13 -7.82
C LEU A 124 -6.33 1.37 -8.10
N VAL A 125 -5.13 1.81 -8.48
CA VAL A 125 -4.80 3.23 -8.73
C VAL A 125 -5.79 3.92 -9.68
N LYS A 126 -6.24 3.22 -10.74
CA LYS A 126 -7.20 3.74 -11.72
C LYS A 126 -8.60 3.99 -11.14
N ASP A 127 -8.95 3.30 -10.08
CA ASP A 127 -10.26 3.35 -9.43
C ASP A 127 -10.24 4.32 -8.21
N GLN A 128 -9.06 4.87 -7.88
CA GLN A 128 -8.92 5.85 -6.82
C GLN A 128 -9.36 7.25 -7.29
N GLY A 129 -10.17 7.89 -6.45
CA GLY A 129 -10.71 9.23 -6.70
C GLY A 129 -9.74 10.37 -6.41
N GLY A 130 -10.29 11.58 -6.30
CA GLY A 130 -9.55 12.79 -5.94
C GLY A 130 -9.18 12.89 -4.46
N SER A 131 -9.44 11.90 -3.63
CA SER A 131 -9.09 11.98 -2.21
C SER A 131 -8.61 10.62 -1.71
N PRO A 132 -7.77 10.59 -0.66
CA PRO A 132 -7.32 9.34 -0.04
C PRO A 132 -8.47 8.38 0.18
N THR A 133 -8.29 7.14 -0.25
CA THR A 133 -9.35 6.14 -0.14
C THR A 133 -9.45 5.64 1.29
N GLU A 134 -10.64 5.73 1.88
CA GLU A 134 -10.92 5.11 3.19
C GLU A 134 -10.75 3.60 3.12
N GLY A 135 -10.51 2.98 4.27
CA GLY A 135 -10.37 1.53 4.38
C GLY A 135 -8.93 1.09 4.61
N VAL A 136 -8.54 -0.05 4.03
CA VAL A 136 -7.32 -0.77 4.43
C VAL A 136 -6.07 -0.23 3.74
N TRP A 137 -5.09 0.14 4.54
CA TRP A 137 -3.77 0.59 4.12
C TRP A 137 -2.70 -0.34 4.66
N VAL A 138 -1.69 -0.62 3.84
CA VAL A 138 -0.56 -1.47 4.24
C VAL A 138 0.71 -0.66 4.16
N SER A 139 1.48 -0.68 5.24
CA SER A 139 2.81 -0.07 5.33
C SER A 139 3.86 -1.13 5.61
N ARG A 140 5.05 -0.96 5.02
CA ARG A 140 6.21 -1.80 5.28
C ARG A 140 7.26 -1.01 6.05
N LYS A 141 7.78 -1.59 7.13
CA LYS A 141 8.94 -1.07 7.86
C LYS A 141 9.94 -2.21 8.10
N GLY A 142 11.01 -2.21 7.30
CA GLY A 142 11.98 -3.30 7.27
C GLY A 142 11.35 -4.61 6.82
N GLU A 143 11.44 -5.63 7.66
CA GLU A 143 10.86 -6.97 7.41
C GLU A 143 9.41 -7.11 7.88
N LYS A 144 8.86 -6.08 8.54
CA LYS A 144 7.50 -6.12 9.09
C LYS A 144 6.53 -5.34 8.20
N ALA A 145 5.34 -5.91 8.02
CA ALA A 145 4.20 -5.22 7.44
C ALA A 145 3.19 -4.86 8.55
N TYR A 146 2.58 -3.69 8.43
CA TYR A 146 1.58 -3.19 9.36
C TYR A 146 0.34 -2.80 8.57
N VAL A 147 -0.82 -3.13 9.11
CA VAL A 147 -2.13 -2.83 8.50
C VAL A 147 -2.78 -1.71 9.27
N TYR A 148 -3.31 -0.74 8.55
CA TYR A 148 -4.01 0.42 9.06
C TYR A 148 -5.39 0.52 8.43
N VAL A 149 -6.28 1.24 9.11
CA VAL A 149 -7.55 1.70 8.56
C VAL A 149 -7.50 3.23 8.48
N LEU A 150 -7.80 3.78 7.31
CA LEU A 150 -7.95 5.22 7.10
C LEU A 150 -9.41 5.61 7.29
N GLU A 151 -9.63 6.63 8.10
CA GLU A 151 -10.93 7.23 8.43
C GLU A 151 -10.82 8.77 8.27
N TYR A 152 -11.82 9.44 7.69
CA TYR A 152 -11.86 10.91 7.68
C TYR A 152 -12.36 11.45 9.03
N LEU A 153 -11.77 12.56 9.46
CA LEU A 153 -12.21 13.33 10.64
C LEU A 153 -13.24 14.38 10.18
N GLU A 154 -14.37 14.47 10.87
CA GLU A 154 -15.41 15.49 10.64
C GLU A 154 -15.01 16.90 11.12
#